data_AF-A0A6A4H1D6-F1
#
_entry.id   AF-A0A6A4H1D6-F1
#
_cell.length_a   1.000
_cell.length_b   1.000
_cell.length_c   1.000
_cell.angle_alpha   90.00
_cell.angle_beta   90.00
_cell.angle_gamma   90.00
#
_symmetry.space_group_name_H-M   'P 1'
#
loop_
_entity.id
_entity.type
_entity.pdbx_description
1 polymer ?
#
loop_
_entity_poly.entity_id
_entity_poly.type
_entity_poly.pdbx_seq_one_letter_code
_entity_poly.pdbx_strand_id
1 'polypeptide(L)'
;MRGVSIPTFEYGRVADLLLQISDSSILPTTRIPDRVAIVEKAMLMVNATRAYNRVLLRLRAQAEKDSRTPSQDHSVGANISRASNRLHPSGVACTHSPPLSEKCCCDEGVTLPLSDQGGVLSFRSSIFSLNRAPLLRVFVPSPAGEWLSNTSILECEAELKSADMLGQMRLGDVVWDLAVGDHGNAGKLIWDGSYLIDLDYTYSPIGDIPKYIPGFAFPPSYFHRIIRSSTMTPSQSDDPIIRLDLTPWGAEIISNVKLVEDRVRVKSAQGVYQEIVHWVHRSSFHLHALAIDKCNFTSSAAQDYHLNSDVSASITATTPLASRIPIPDTTLFVDPDWYGRIVIETEGTNEALADLQERCGMAEFPTAQGRRVRNKKREQEWEGRMVYRILPERSRPGERWIRAVSPKQKFLT
;
A
#
# COMPACT_ATOMS: atom_id res chain seq x y z
N MET A 1 -19.92 -14.34 -3.31
CA MET A 1 -18.59 -14.07 -3.91
C MET A 1 -17.63 -15.19 -3.54
N ARG A 2 -17.34 -16.16 -4.44
CA ARG A 2 -16.54 -17.35 -4.06
C ARG A 2 -15.06 -17.03 -3.74
N GLY A 3 -14.46 -16.01 -4.36
CA GLY A 3 -13.06 -15.60 -4.11
C GLY A 3 -12.75 -15.01 -2.72
N VAL A 4 -13.77 -14.77 -1.89
CA VAL A 4 -13.61 -14.35 -0.47
C VAL A 4 -13.88 -15.52 0.48
N SER A 5 -14.56 -16.59 0.04
CA SER A 5 -14.96 -17.72 0.87
C SER A 5 -14.05 -18.95 0.76
N ILE A 6 -13.13 -18.99 -0.19
CA ILE A 6 -12.12 -20.05 -0.30
C ILE A 6 -10.92 -19.66 0.60
N PRO A 7 -10.53 -20.49 1.58
CA PRO A 7 -9.34 -20.24 2.40
C PRO A 7 -8.06 -20.10 1.56
N THR A 8 -7.13 -19.26 1.99
CA THR A 8 -5.87 -19.00 1.28
C THR A 8 -5.01 -20.26 1.11
N PHE A 9 -4.89 -21.07 2.16
CA PHE A 9 -4.14 -22.33 2.11
C PHE A 9 -4.69 -23.36 1.09
N GLU A 10 -5.97 -23.30 0.72
CA GLU A 10 -6.55 -24.23 -0.27
C GLU A 10 -6.00 -23.98 -1.67
N TYR A 11 -5.57 -22.75 -2.00
CA TYR A 11 -4.97 -22.44 -3.29
C TYR A 11 -3.62 -23.14 -3.44
N GLY A 12 -2.68 -22.94 -2.50
CA GLY A 12 -1.40 -23.66 -2.49
C GLY A 12 -1.58 -25.18 -2.57
N ARG A 13 -2.49 -25.74 -1.76
CA ARG A 13 -2.80 -27.19 -1.80
C ARG A 13 -3.30 -27.69 -3.16
N VAL A 14 -4.02 -26.87 -3.94
CA VAL A 14 -4.47 -27.24 -5.29
C VAL A 14 -3.36 -27.02 -6.33
N ALA A 15 -2.50 -26.03 -6.13
CA ALA A 15 -1.28 -25.86 -6.94
C ALA A 15 -0.36 -27.09 -6.80
N ASP A 16 -0.06 -27.52 -5.58
CA ASP A 16 0.75 -28.72 -5.31
C ASP A 16 0.21 -29.97 -6.03
N LEU A 17 -1.12 -30.16 -5.99
CA LEU A 17 -1.79 -31.28 -6.66
C LEU A 17 -1.72 -31.19 -8.20
N LEU A 18 -1.76 -29.98 -8.78
CA LEU A 18 -1.59 -29.79 -10.22
C LEU A 18 -0.16 -30.04 -10.70
N LEU A 19 0.83 -29.63 -9.91
CA LEU A 19 2.24 -29.91 -10.18
C LEU A 19 2.49 -31.42 -10.13
N GLN A 20 2.01 -32.08 -9.08
CA GLN A 20 2.06 -33.55 -8.97
C GLN A 20 1.40 -34.27 -10.16
N ILE A 21 0.25 -33.80 -10.66
CA ILE A 21 -0.40 -34.35 -11.87
C ILE A 21 0.51 -34.22 -13.11
N SER A 22 1.23 -33.10 -13.22
CA SER A 22 2.08 -32.79 -14.37
C SER A 22 3.33 -33.68 -14.37
N ASP A 23 4.00 -33.80 -13.21
CA ASP A 23 5.19 -34.63 -13.00
C ASP A 23 4.88 -36.15 -13.10
N SER A 24 3.71 -36.57 -12.58
CA SER A 24 3.28 -37.98 -12.59
C SER A 24 2.99 -38.54 -13.99
N SER A 25 3.09 -37.73 -15.05
CA SER A 25 3.15 -38.23 -16.42
C SER A 25 4.34 -39.17 -16.69
N ILE A 26 5.32 -39.21 -15.78
CA ILE A 26 6.58 -39.97 -15.89
C ILE A 26 6.56 -41.31 -15.11
N LEU A 27 5.76 -41.45 -14.02
CA LEU A 27 5.72 -42.68 -13.19
C LEU A 27 4.30 -43.01 -12.67
N PRO A 28 3.74 -44.22 -12.92
CA PRO A 28 2.31 -44.50 -12.76
C PRO A 28 1.87 -45.09 -11.40
N THR A 29 2.61 -44.88 -10.31
CA THR A 29 2.42 -45.62 -9.04
C THR A 29 1.64 -44.91 -7.94
N THR A 30 1.35 -43.62 -8.05
CA THR A 30 0.62 -42.85 -7.03
C THR A 30 -0.88 -42.80 -7.32
N ARG A 31 -1.73 -43.08 -6.32
CA ARG A 31 -3.19 -42.86 -6.39
C ARG A 31 -3.51 -41.37 -6.29
N ILE A 32 -3.34 -40.65 -7.40
CA ILE A 32 -3.80 -39.26 -7.53
C ILE A 32 -5.33 -39.25 -7.39
N PRO A 33 -5.93 -38.26 -6.68
CA PRO A 33 -7.38 -38.05 -6.73
C PRO A 33 -7.86 -37.78 -8.17
N ASP A 34 -9.16 -37.81 -8.41
CA ASP A 34 -9.71 -37.61 -9.76
C ASP A 34 -9.12 -36.37 -10.44
N ARG A 35 -8.32 -36.60 -11.49
CA ARG A 35 -7.57 -35.58 -12.22
C ARG A 35 -8.51 -34.51 -12.79
N VAL A 36 -9.72 -34.91 -13.19
CA VAL A 36 -10.74 -34.00 -13.72
C VAL A 36 -11.17 -33.03 -12.62
N ALA A 37 -11.51 -33.54 -11.43
CA ALA A 37 -11.94 -32.73 -10.30
C ALA A 37 -10.87 -31.72 -9.81
N ILE A 38 -9.58 -32.08 -9.89
CA ILE A 38 -8.48 -31.15 -9.54
C ILE A 38 -8.37 -30.02 -10.56
N VAL A 39 -8.44 -30.33 -11.86
CA VAL A 39 -8.40 -29.33 -12.95
C VAL A 39 -9.63 -28.41 -12.90
N GLU A 40 -10.83 -28.95 -12.68
CA GLU A 40 -12.05 -28.16 -12.48
C GLU A 40 -11.94 -27.22 -11.27
N LYS A 41 -11.38 -27.70 -10.16
CA LYS A 41 -11.17 -26.89 -8.96
C LYS A 41 -10.17 -25.77 -9.19
N ALA A 42 -9.11 -26.02 -9.95
CA ALA A 42 -8.15 -24.99 -10.36
C ALA A 42 -8.80 -23.92 -11.27
N MET A 43 -9.59 -24.32 -12.27
CA MET A 43 -10.37 -23.38 -13.08
C MET A 43 -11.36 -22.55 -12.23
N LEU A 44 -11.96 -23.15 -11.20
CA LEU A 44 -12.81 -22.44 -10.25
C LEU A 44 -12.01 -21.42 -9.43
N MET A 45 -10.76 -21.73 -9.04
CA MET A 45 -9.86 -20.81 -8.33
C MET A 45 -9.44 -19.62 -9.20
N VAL A 46 -9.05 -19.85 -10.46
CA VAL A 46 -8.78 -18.76 -11.44
C VAL A 46 -10.01 -17.87 -11.62
N ASN A 47 -11.20 -18.45 -11.79
CA ASN A 47 -12.42 -17.66 -11.90
C ASN A 47 -12.76 -16.90 -10.60
N ALA A 48 -12.40 -17.45 -9.43
CA ALA A 48 -12.61 -16.82 -8.13
C ALA A 48 -11.67 -15.62 -7.89
N THR A 49 -10.39 -15.71 -8.27
CA THR A 49 -9.44 -14.58 -8.21
C THR A 49 -9.83 -13.49 -9.21
N ARG A 50 -10.17 -13.86 -10.45
CA ARG A 50 -10.69 -12.91 -11.46
C ARG A 50 -11.92 -12.14 -10.97
N ALA A 51 -12.88 -12.84 -10.35
CA ALA A 51 -14.08 -12.22 -9.79
C ALA A 51 -13.76 -11.30 -8.61
N TYR A 52 -12.84 -11.69 -7.73
CA TYR A 52 -12.38 -10.86 -6.61
C TYR A 52 -11.73 -9.55 -7.10
N ASN A 53 -10.78 -9.63 -8.04
CA ASN A 53 -10.07 -8.47 -8.58
C ASN A 53 -11.02 -7.44 -9.21
N ARG A 54 -12.02 -7.89 -9.98
CA ARG A 54 -13.03 -7.00 -10.58
C ARG A 54 -13.86 -6.26 -9.53
N VAL A 55 -14.15 -6.89 -8.39
CA VAL A 55 -14.82 -6.22 -7.27
C VAL A 55 -13.85 -5.24 -6.58
N LEU A 56 -12.61 -5.64 -6.35
CA LEU A 56 -11.59 -4.80 -5.71
C LEU A 56 -11.31 -3.51 -6.48
N LEU A 57 -11.12 -3.59 -7.80
CA LEU A 57 -10.85 -2.44 -8.66
C LEU A 57 -12.06 -1.51 -8.78
N ARG A 58 -13.29 -2.04 -8.81
CA ARG A 58 -14.52 -1.24 -8.74
C ARG A 58 -14.66 -0.51 -7.41
N LEU A 59 -14.34 -1.16 -6.30
CA LEU A 59 -14.34 -0.55 -4.96
C LEU A 59 -13.31 0.57 -4.84
N ARG A 60 -12.12 0.41 -5.44
CA ARG A 60 -11.14 1.49 -5.59
C ARG A 60 -11.72 2.68 -6.36
N ALA A 61 -12.27 2.43 -7.56
CA ALA A 61 -12.85 3.49 -8.39
C ALA A 61 -14.00 4.22 -7.69
N GLN A 62 -14.80 3.52 -6.88
CA GLN A 62 -15.84 4.13 -6.06
C GLN A 62 -15.23 4.99 -4.93
N ALA A 63 -14.31 4.45 -4.14
CA ALA A 63 -13.67 5.19 -3.04
C ALA A 63 -12.97 6.48 -3.52
N GLU A 64 -12.30 6.41 -4.68
CA GLU A 64 -11.63 7.55 -5.32
C GLU A 64 -12.59 8.56 -5.96
N LYS A 65 -13.84 8.15 -6.24
CA LYS A 65 -14.91 9.06 -6.69
C LYS A 65 -15.52 9.77 -5.49
N ASP A 66 -15.85 9.01 -4.45
CA ASP A 66 -16.47 9.51 -3.22
C ASP A 66 -15.56 10.53 -2.50
N SER A 67 -14.23 10.36 -2.57
CA SER A 67 -13.26 11.32 -2.03
C SER A 67 -13.08 12.59 -2.87
N ARG A 68 -13.43 12.58 -4.16
CA ARG A 68 -13.39 13.75 -5.05
C ARG A 68 -14.64 14.61 -4.96
N THR A 69 -15.74 14.08 -4.42
CA THR A 69 -16.93 14.85 -4.08
C THR A 69 -16.81 15.34 -2.63
N PRO A 70 -16.28 16.56 -2.36
CA PRO A 70 -16.52 17.18 -1.07
C PRO A 70 -18.03 17.25 -0.89
N SER A 71 -18.51 16.87 0.30
CA SER A 71 -19.90 17.05 0.67
C SER A 71 -20.24 18.54 0.52
N GLN A 72 -21.02 18.89 -0.50
CA GLN A 72 -21.63 20.21 -0.56
C GLN A 72 -22.53 20.32 0.66
N ASP A 73 -22.15 21.17 1.61
CA ASP A 73 -22.98 21.51 2.75
C ASP A 73 -24.31 22.06 2.22
N HIS A 74 -25.37 21.27 2.36
CA HIS A 74 -26.74 21.76 2.20
C HIS A 74 -27.07 22.66 3.40
N SER A 75 -26.55 23.87 3.36
CA SER A 75 -27.05 25.04 4.09
C SER A 75 -28.38 25.49 3.48
N VAL A 76 -29.37 24.59 3.46
CA VAL A 76 -30.77 24.94 3.20
C VAL A 76 -31.43 25.09 4.57
N GLY A 77 -31.80 26.33 4.89
CA GLY A 77 -32.22 26.72 6.23
C GLY A 77 -33.44 25.95 6.75
N ALA A 78 -33.53 25.89 8.08
CA ALA A 78 -34.72 25.41 8.76
C ALA A 78 -35.96 26.21 8.33
N ASN A 79 -36.89 25.55 7.64
CA ASN A 79 -38.26 26.01 7.53
C ASN A 79 -39.19 24.92 8.06
N ILE A 80 -39.63 25.15 9.29
CA ILE A 80 -40.69 24.38 9.94
C ILE A 80 -42.01 24.75 9.26
N SER A 81 -42.63 23.81 8.54
CA SER A 81 -44.03 23.91 8.16
C SER A 81 -44.78 22.60 8.47
N ARG A 82 -45.65 22.67 9.47
CA ARG A 82 -46.58 21.60 9.87
C ARG A 82 -47.76 21.50 8.88
N ALA A 83 -48.40 20.33 8.91
CA ALA A 83 -49.72 20.02 8.35
C ALA A 83 -49.78 19.93 6.80
N SER A 84 -50.49 18.96 6.21
CA SER A 84 -51.80 18.49 6.65
C SER A 84 -52.14 17.06 6.26
N ASN A 85 -53.10 16.48 6.99
CA ASN A 85 -53.68 15.15 6.74
C ASN A 85 -54.38 15.08 5.38
N ARG A 86 -54.32 13.92 4.70
CA ARG A 86 -55.45 13.40 3.92
C ARG A 86 -55.47 11.87 3.94
N LEU A 87 -56.54 11.33 4.53
CA LEU A 87 -56.84 9.90 4.61
C LEU A 87 -57.76 9.51 3.43
N HIS A 88 -57.44 8.40 2.75
CA HIS A 88 -58.35 7.33 2.28
C HIS A 88 -59.51 7.68 1.28
N PRO A 89 -60.20 6.71 0.61
CA PRO A 89 -60.35 5.30 0.99
C PRO A 89 -60.33 4.15 -0.08
N SER A 90 -59.96 2.98 0.44
CA SER A 90 -60.57 1.63 0.34
C SER A 90 -60.95 0.91 -0.98
N GLY A 91 -60.50 -0.36 -1.05
CA GLY A 91 -61.18 -1.51 -1.68
C GLY A 91 -60.21 -2.48 -2.40
N VAL A 92 -60.21 -3.81 -2.24
CA VAL A 92 -60.95 -4.80 -1.40
C VAL A 92 -60.02 -6.02 -1.11
N ALA A 93 -60.39 -6.89 -0.14
CA ALA A 93 -59.72 -8.10 0.37
C ALA A 93 -59.34 -9.18 -0.69
N CYS A 94 -58.51 -10.21 -0.43
CA CYS A 94 -58.65 -11.34 0.54
C CYS A 94 -57.26 -11.91 0.96
N THR A 95 -56.88 -11.99 2.24
CA THR A 95 -57.06 -13.11 3.22
C THR A 95 -56.57 -14.51 2.81
N HIS A 96 -55.60 -15.08 3.54
CA HIS A 96 -55.68 -16.38 4.26
C HIS A 96 -54.44 -16.63 5.17
N SER A 97 -54.67 -17.16 6.38
CA SER A 97 -53.72 -17.60 7.44
C SER A 97 -54.56 -18.11 8.64
N PRO A 98 -53.99 -18.64 9.76
CA PRO A 98 -52.71 -19.34 9.98
C PRO A 98 -53.05 -20.83 10.33
N PRO A 99 -52.84 -21.43 11.54
CA PRO A 99 -51.70 -21.47 12.48
C PRO A 99 -51.24 -22.90 12.92
N LEU A 100 -50.01 -23.00 13.47
CA LEU A 100 -49.55 -23.77 14.66
C LEU A 100 -48.02 -23.51 14.76
N SER A 101 -47.40 -22.82 15.72
CA SER A 101 -47.48 -22.75 17.20
C SER A 101 -46.51 -23.70 17.92
N GLU A 102 -45.33 -23.20 18.31
CA GLU A 102 -44.65 -23.58 19.56
C GLU A 102 -43.61 -22.54 20.03
N LYS A 103 -43.14 -22.65 21.28
CA LYS A 103 -42.24 -21.71 22.01
C LYS A 103 -41.06 -22.54 22.60
N CYS A 104 -39.99 -22.04 23.23
CA CYS A 104 -39.63 -20.79 23.95
C CYS A 104 -38.06 -20.77 24.08
N CYS A 105 -37.29 -19.79 24.58
CA CYS A 105 -37.52 -18.50 25.27
C CYS A 105 -36.38 -17.48 24.95
N CYS A 106 -36.08 -16.59 25.89
CA CYS A 106 -34.93 -15.68 26.08
C CYS A 106 -33.66 -16.42 26.61
N ASP A 107 -32.49 -15.84 26.91
CA ASP A 107 -31.98 -14.45 26.91
C ASP A 107 -30.43 -14.48 26.84
N GLU A 108 -29.78 -13.48 26.26
CA GLU A 108 -28.49 -12.89 26.72
C GLU A 108 -28.00 -11.80 25.76
N GLY A 109 -27.93 -10.56 26.25
CA GLY A 109 -27.64 -9.39 25.43
C GLY A 109 -26.14 -9.10 25.28
N VAL A 110 -25.69 -8.91 24.03
CA VAL A 110 -24.49 -8.12 23.73
C VAL A 110 -24.93 -6.83 23.05
N THR A 111 -25.20 -5.80 23.84
CA THR A 111 -25.42 -4.43 23.37
C THR A 111 -24.11 -3.87 22.81
N LEU A 112 -23.92 -4.01 21.49
CA LEU A 112 -22.95 -3.19 20.76
C LEU A 112 -23.38 -1.72 20.88
N PRO A 113 -22.45 -0.79 21.20
CA PRO A 113 -22.80 0.62 21.25
C PRO A 113 -23.11 1.12 19.85
N LEU A 114 -24.36 1.50 19.60
CA LEU A 114 -24.66 2.46 18.53
C LEU A 114 -23.98 3.78 18.91
N SER A 115 -22.78 4.00 18.37
CA SER A 115 -22.23 5.34 18.28
C SER A 115 -23.00 6.07 17.19
N ASP A 116 -24.12 6.66 17.60
CA ASP A 116 -24.88 7.63 16.81
C ASP A 116 -24.03 8.89 16.65
N GLN A 117 -23.15 8.87 15.65
CA GLN A 117 -22.54 10.07 15.11
C GLN A 117 -23.20 10.33 13.76
N GLY A 118 -24.05 11.34 13.70
CA GLY A 118 -24.48 11.95 12.45
C GLY A 118 -23.26 12.47 11.70
N GLY A 119 -22.79 11.67 10.74
CA GLY A 119 -21.57 11.91 9.98
C GLY A 119 -21.73 11.39 8.57
N VAL A 120 -21.25 12.17 7.60
CA VAL A 120 -21.30 11.86 6.16
C VAL A 120 -20.85 10.42 5.91
N LEU A 121 -21.61 9.69 5.09
CA LEU A 121 -21.36 8.28 4.74
C LEU A 121 -20.06 8.11 3.96
N SER A 122 -18.94 8.15 4.68
CA SER A 122 -17.61 7.84 4.16
C SER A 122 -17.56 6.43 3.58
N PHE A 123 -16.88 6.27 2.43
CA PHE A 123 -16.69 4.97 1.81
C PHE A 123 -16.07 3.97 2.79
N ARG A 124 -16.69 2.80 2.95
CA ARG A 124 -16.19 1.71 3.79
C ARG A 124 -16.31 0.38 3.06
N SER A 125 -15.22 -0.37 3.03
CA SER A 125 -15.16 -1.75 2.54
C SER A 125 -14.23 -2.56 3.43
N SER A 126 -14.54 -3.85 3.60
CA SER A 126 -13.69 -4.79 4.34
C SER A 126 -12.49 -5.31 3.52
N ILE A 127 -12.52 -5.12 2.19
CA ILE A 127 -11.48 -5.61 1.27
C ILE A 127 -10.71 -4.49 0.55
N PHE A 128 -11.15 -3.23 0.67
CA PHE A 128 -10.44 -2.06 0.14
C PHE A 128 -10.53 -0.88 1.11
N SER A 129 -9.49 -0.06 1.15
CA SER A 129 -9.51 1.24 1.84
C SER A 129 -8.82 2.27 0.98
N LEU A 130 -9.31 3.51 1.00
CA LEU A 130 -8.65 4.63 0.34
C LEU A 130 -7.21 4.79 0.87
N ASN A 131 -6.31 5.30 0.03
CA ASN A 131 -4.89 5.51 0.34
C ASN A 131 -4.15 4.21 0.78
N ARG A 132 -4.60 3.07 0.26
CA ARG A 132 -3.93 1.76 0.28
C ARG A 132 -3.82 1.18 -1.13
N ALA A 133 -2.79 0.38 -1.39
CA ALA A 133 -2.70 -0.41 -2.60
C ALA A 133 -3.86 -1.42 -2.66
N PRO A 134 -4.42 -1.73 -3.86
CA PRO A 134 -5.19 -2.94 -4.02
C PRO A 134 -4.23 -4.15 -3.92
N LEU A 135 -4.64 -5.17 -3.15
CA LEU A 135 -3.99 -6.49 -3.15
C LEU A 135 -4.76 -7.41 -4.10
N LEU A 136 -4.42 -7.34 -5.38
CA LEU A 136 -4.94 -8.22 -6.42
C LEU A 136 -4.47 -9.66 -6.19
N ARG A 137 -5.24 -10.63 -6.68
CA ARG A 137 -4.96 -12.06 -6.55
C ARG A 137 -4.86 -12.70 -7.92
N VAL A 138 -3.87 -13.58 -8.10
CA VAL A 138 -3.81 -14.52 -9.23
C VAL A 138 -3.67 -15.94 -8.69
N PHE A 139 -3.79 -16.93 -9.57
CA PHE A 139 -3.56 -18.33 -9.23
C PHE A 139 -2.84 -18.98 -10.40
N VAL A 140 -1.50 -19.06 -10.29
CA VAL A 140 -0.59 -19.49 -11.35
C VAL A 140 0.39 -20.51 -10.77
N PRO A 141 0.04 -21.81 -10.74
CA PRO A 141 0.93 -22.86 -10.26
C PRO A 141 2.23 -22.92 -11.07
N SER A 142 3.35 -22.49 -10.48
CA SER A 142 4.65 -22.44 -11.17
C SER A 142 5.12 -23.85 -11.56
N PRO A 143 5.25 -24.18 -12.86
CA PRO A 143 5.61 -25.53 -13.32
C PRO A 143 7.03 -25.95 -12.93
N ALA A 144 7.89 -25.01 -12.51
CA ALA A 144 9.25 -25.28 -12.04
C ALA A 144 9.37 -25.37 -10.50
N GLY A 145 8.28 -25.18 -9.75
CA GLY A 145 8.30 -25.08 -8.27
C GLY A 145 8.92 -23.79 -7.72
N GLU A 146 9.80 -23.14 -8.48
CA GLU A 146 10.33 -21.80 -8.17
C GLU A 146 9.28 -20.72 -8.51
N TRP A 147 8.79 -20.02 -7.49
CA TRP A 147 7.74 -19.00 -7.65
C TRP A 147 8.25 -17.63 -8.12
N LEU A 148 9.55 -17.35 -7.96
CA LEU A 148 10.24 -16.15 -8.47
C LEU A 148 10.85 -16.35 -9.87
N SER A 149 10.50 -17.43 -10.58
CA SER A 149 11.00 -17.62 -11.94
C SER A 149 10.42 -16.58 -12.90
N ASN A 150 11.21 -16.12 -13.87
CA ASN A 150 10.73 -15.19 -14.91
C ASN A 150 9.48 -15.74 -15.64
N THR A 151 9.39 -17.06 -15.82
CA THR A 151 8.23 -17.73 -16.40
C THR A 151 6.98 -17.51 -15.55
N SER A 152 7.06 -17.72 -14.23
CA SER A 152 5.94 -17.54 -13.29
C SER A 152 5.43 -16.10 -13.29
N ILE A 153 6.34 -15.12 -13.34
CA ILE A 153 6.00 -13.69 -13.39
C ILE A 153 5.26 -13.37 -14.71
N LEU A 154 5.77 -13.83 -15.86
CA LEU A 154 5.13 -13.65 -17.16
C LEU A 154 3.76 -14.36 -17.26
N GLU A 155 3.59 -15.51 -16.62
CA GLU A 155 2.29 -16.19 -16.54
C GLU A 155 1.30 -15.42 -15.65
N CYS A 156 1.75 -14.79 -14.56
CA CYS A 156 0.94 -13.88 -13.75
C CYS A 156 0.50 -12.63 -14.54
N GLU A 157 1.40 -12.04 -15.34
CA GLU A 157 1.05 -10.95 -16.26
C GLU A 157 0.04 -11.39 -17.32
N ALA A 158 0.25 -12.56 -17.93
CA ALA A 158 -0.63 -13.12 -18.94
C ALA A 158 -2.03 -13.40 -18.37
N GLU A 159 -2.13 -13.88 -17.13
CA GLU A 159 -3.39 -14.08 -16.43
C GLU A 159 -4.14 -12.75 -16.23
N LEU A 160 -3.48 -11.72 -15.69
CA LEU A 160 -4.06 -10.37 -15.52
C LEU A 160 -4.46 -9.72 -16.85
N LYS A 161 -3.68 -9.94 -17.91
CA LYS A 161 -3.98 -9.51 -19.28
C LYS A 161 -5.23 -10.20 -19.82
N SER A 162 -5.31 -11.53 -19.66
CA SER A 162 -6.48 -12.32 -20.10
C SER A 162 -7.76 -11.96 -19.33
N ALA A 163 -7.62 -11.47 -18.10
CA ALA A 163 -8.71 -11.05 -17.25
C ALA A 163 -9.17 -9.60 -17.47
N ASP A 164 -8.51 -8.85 -18.35
CA ASP A 164 -8.70 -7.42 -18.66
C ASP A 164 -8.49 -6.49 -17.43
N MET A 165 -7.38 -6.70 -16.72
CA MET A 165 -7.06 -5.99 -15.47
C MET A 165 -5.92 -4.99 -15.60
N LEU A 166 -4.94 -5.25 -16.48
CA LEU A 166 -3.75 -4.39 -16.62
C LEU A 166 -4.10 -2.93 -16.90
N GLY A 167 -5.10 -2.66 -17.75
CA GLY A 167 -5.55 -1.29 -18.06
C GLY A 167 -6.24 -0.55 -16.90
N GLN A 168 -6.53 -1.23 -15.78
CA GLN A 168 -7.08 -0.64 -14.55
C GLN A 168 -6.05 -0.55 -13.42
N MET A 169 -4.89 -1.19 -13.58
CA MET A 169 -3.79 -1.18 -12.62
C MET A 169 -3.00 0.12 -12.72
N ARG A 170 -2.41 0.54 -11.60
CA ARG A 170 -1.54 1.71 -11.50
C ARG A 170 -0.23 1.31 -10.85
N LEU A 171 0.82 2.09 -11.13
CA LEU A 171 2.11 1.99 -10.45
C LEU A 171 1.90 1.78 -8.94
N GLY A 172 2.60 0.81 -8.36
CA GLY A 172 2.54 0.47 -6.94
C GLY A 172 1.40 -0.46 -6.52
N ASP A 173 0.44 -0.79 -7.40
CA ASP A 173 -0.56 -1.83 -7.10
C ASP A 173 0.13 -3.18 -6.86
N VAL A 174 -0.40 -3.97 -5.92
CA VAL A 174 0.23 -5.24 -5.48
C VAL A 174 -0.58 -6.42 -5.99
N VAL A 175 0.12 -7.40 -6.57
CA VAL A 175 -0.45 -8.68 -7.00
C VAL A 175 0.09 -9.77 -6.09
N TRP A 176 -0.74 -10.74 -5.73
CA TRP A 176 -0.34 -11.92 -4.97
C TRP A 176 -0.78 -13.19 -5.70
N ASP A 177 0.18 -14.00 -6.11
CA ASP A 177 -0.10 -15.35 -6.57
C ASP A 177 -0.38 -16.28 -5.38
N LEU A 178 -1.64 -16.73 -5.31
CA LEU A 178 -2.11 -17.61 -4.25
C LEU A 178 -1.60 -19.05 -4.39
N ALA A 179 -1.05 -19.44 -5.55
CA ALA A 179 -0.45 -20.76 -5.72
C ALA A 179 0.80 -20.95 -4.84
N VAL A 180 1.48 -19.86 -4.46
CA VAL A 180 2.67 -19.87 -3.57
C VAL A 180 2.30 -20.01 -2.09
N GLY A 181 1.04 -19.76 -1.71
CA GLY A 181 0.59 -19.73 -0.31
C GLY A 181 0.74 -18.37 0.39
N ASP A 182 0.51 -18.32 1.71
CA ASP A 182 0.31 -17.11 2.51
C ASP A 182 1.43 -16.77 3.51
N HIS A 183 2.63 -17.30 3.26
CA HIS A 183 3.82 -17.06 4.07
C HIS A 183 4.45 -15.68 3.81
N GLY A 184 4.18 -14.72 4.69
CA GLY A 184 4.83 -13.40 4.67
C GLY A 184 4.47 -12.56 3.44
N ASN A 185 5.41 -12.42 2.51
CA ASN A 185 5.20 -11.83 1.18
C ASN A 185 5.51 -12.79 0.02
N ALA A 186 5.60 -14.11 0.28
CA ALA A 186 5.76 -15.08 -0.80
C ALA A 186 4.61 -14.95 -1.83
N GLY A 187 4.96 -15.03 -3.11
CA GLY A 187 4.03 -14.81 -4.23
C GLY A 187 3.60 -13.36 -4.45
N LYS A 188 4.09 -12.37 -3.67
CA LYS A 188 3.74 -10.95 -3.89
C LYS A 188 4.67 -10.30 -4.90
N LEU A 189 4.07 -9.58 -5.84
CA LEU A 189 4.69 -8.81 -6.90
C LEU A 189 4.10 -7.39 -6.88
N ILE A 190 4.86 -6.40 -7.31
CA ILE A 190 4.39 -5.01 -7.48
C ILE A 190 4.23 -4.73 -8.97
N TRP A 191 3.32 -3.83 -9.35
CA TRP A 191 3.21 -3.34 -10.72
C TRP A 191 4.02 -2.04 -10.89
N ASP A 192 5.00 -2.04 -11.81
CA ASP A 192 5.85 -0.86 -12.08
C ASP A 192 5.23 0.14 -13.08
N GLY A 193 4.04 -0.18 -13.61
CA GLY A 193 3.38 0.55 -14.69
C GLY A 193 3.45 -0.15 -16.05
N SER A 194 4.41 -1.05 -16.25
CA SER A 194 4.66 -1.80 -17.48
C SER A 194 4.76 -3.32 -17.27
N TYR A 195 5.31 -3.73 -16.12
CA TYR A 195 5.63 -5.12 -15.76
C TYR A 195 5.31 -5.41 -14.29
N LEU A 196 5.16 -6.69 -13.98
CA LEU A 196 5.22 -7.20 -12.62
C LEU A 196 6.68 -7.40 -12.19
N ILE A 197 6.98 -6.90 -10.99
CA ILE A 197 8.31 -6.89 -10.42
C ILE A 197 8.33 -7.63 -9.08
N ASP A 198 9.45 -8.29 -8.79
CA ASP A 198 9.74 -8.93 -7.52
C ASP A 198 9.94 -7.90 -6.39
N LEU A 199 9.91 -8.37 -5.14
CA LEU A 199 10.24 -7.54 -3.97
C LEU A 199 11.76 -7.45 -3.78
N ASP A 200 12.22 -6.39 -3.11
CA ASP A 200 13.64 -6.19 -2.85
C ASP A 200 14.07 -6.86 -1.53
N TYR A 201 14.88 -7.90 -1.64
CA TYR A 201 15.39 -8.70 -0.52
C TYR A 201 16.64 -8.11 0.16
N THR A 202 17.11 -6.91 -0.23
CA THR A 202 18.35 -6.30 0.29
C THR A 202 18.27 -5.91 1.78
N TYR A 203 17.06 -5.67 2.30
CA TYR A 203 16.82 -5.18 3.68
C TYR A 203 15.85 -6.05 4.49
N SER A 204 15.12 -6.97 3.88
CA SER A 204 14.29 -7.96 4.59
C SER A 204 14.32 -9.31 3.87
N PRO A 205 14.48 -10.43 4.60
CA PRO A 205 14.46 -11.77 4.00
C PRO A 205 13.10 -12.17 3.43
N ILE A 206 12.02 -11.43 3.75
CA ILE A 206 10.70 -11.61 3.12
C ILE A 206 10.43 -10.61 1.98
N GLY A 207 11.38 -9.72 1.66
CA GLY A 207 11.27 -8.73 0.59
C GLY A 207 10.49 -7.47 0.98
N ASP A 208 11.02 -6.30 0.61
CA ASP A 208 10.43 -4.97 0.78
C ASP A 208 10.11 -4.31 -0.59
N ILE A 209 9.70 -3.03 -0.57
CA ILE A 209 9.37 -2.26 -1.77
C ILE A 209 10.64 -2.02 -2.62
N PRO A 210 10.62 -2.34 -3.94
CA PRO A 210 11.75 -2.15 -4.85
C PRO A 210 12.26 -0.71 -4.95
N LYS A 211 13.58 -0.59 -5.11
CA LYS A 211 14.32 0.68 -5.05
C LYS A 211 13.88 1.79 -6.02
N TYR A 212 13.22 1.43 -7.12
CA TYR A 212 12.75 2.34 -8.17
C TYR A 212 11.27 2.72 -8.02
N ILE A 213 10.60 2.27 -6.95
CA ILE A 213 9.27 2.73 -6.55
C ILE A 213 9.47 3.89 -5.55
N PRO A 214 9.32 5.17 -5.94
CA PRO A 214 9.64 6.29 -5.07
C PRO A 214 8.56 6.46 -4.00
N GLY A 215 8.93 6.31 -2.72
CA GLY A 215 8.00 6.29 -1.60
C GLY A 215 7.17 7.56 -1.44
N PHE A 216 7.70 8.72 -1.87
CA PHE A 216 6.95 9.98 -1.87
C PHE A 216 5.78 10.00 -2.87
N ALA A 217 5.77 9.17 -3.92
CA ALA A 217 4.69 9.14 -4.91
C ALA A 217 3.40 8.45 -4.40
N PHE A 218 3.43 7.90 -3.19
CA PHE A 218 2.34 7.16 -2.57
C PHE A 218 2.01 7.72 -1.20
N PRO A 219 0.74 7.64 -0.74
CA PRO A 219 0.41 7.91 0.65
C PRO A 219 1.28 7.07 1.62
N PRO A 220 1.69 7.60 2.79
CA PRO A 220 2.46 6.83 3.77
C PRO A 220 1.80 5.49 4.17
N SER A 221 0.46 5.41 4.16
CA SER A 221 -0.28 4.18 4.47
C SER A 221 -0.35 3.16 3.34
N TYR A 222 0.17 3.47 2.15
CA TYR A 222 -0.20 2.79 0.90
C TYR A 222 0.12 1.29 0.92
N PHE A 223 1.32 0.91 1.38
CA PHE A 223 1.76 -0.48 1.46
C PHE A 223 1.54 -1.15 2.83
N HIS A 224 1.13 -0.41 3.85
CA HIS A 224 0.99 -0.93 5.23
C HIS A 224 0.02 -2.12 5.31
N ARG A 225 0.45 -3.21 5.98
CA ARG A 225 -0.22 -4.53 6.07
C ARG A 225 -0.41 -5.28 4.74
N ILE A 226 0.01 -4.72 3.60
CA ILE A 226 -0.05 -5.36 2.29
C ILE A 226 1.32 -5.98 1.99
N ILE A 227 2.37 -5.16 2.01
CA ILE A 227 3.76 -5.62 2.16
C ILE A 227 4.07 -5.59 3.65
N ARG A 228 4.51 -6.73 4.20
CA ARG A 228 5.01 -6.84 5.57
C ARG A 228 6.52 -6.64 5.54
N SER A 229 7.12 -6.00 6.55
CA SER A 229 8.59 -5.99 6.68
C SER A 229 8.98 -6.76 7.93
N SER A 230 9.49 -7.98 7.73
CA SER A 230 9.67 -8.97 8.81
C SER A 230 10.54 -8.45 9.94
N THR A 231 10.01 -8.56 11.16
CA THR A 231 10.84 -8.65 12.37
C THR A 231 10.34 -9.83 13.21
N MET A 232 11.15 -10.88 13.33
CA MET A 232 10.90 -12.01 14.26
C MET A 232 10.90 -11.58 15.74
N THR A 233 11.30 -10.34 16.03
CA THR A 233 11.27 -9.77 17.38
C THR A 233 9.91 -9.09 17.65
N PRO A 234 9.16 -9.48 18.71
CA PRO A 234 7.83 -8.91 19.02
C PRO A 234 7.86 -7.47 19.57
N SER A 235 8.96 -6.75 19.37
CA SER A 235 9.20 -5.38 19.83
C SER A 235 9.45 -4.38 18.70
N GLN A 236 9.57 -4.83 17.45
CA GLN A 236 9.66 -3.98 16.26
C GLN A 236 8.36 -4.05 15.45
N SER A 237 8.00 -2.94 14.79
CA SER A 237 6.72 -2.81 14.09
C SER A 237 6.81 -3.42 12.69
N ASP A 238 5.73 -4.08 12.26
CA ASP A 238 5.60 -4.85 11.01
C ASP A 238 5.53 -3.96 9.73
N ASP A 239 5.98 -2.71 9.85
CA ASP A 239 5.78 -1.63 8.88
C ASP A 239 6.71 -1.71 7.67
N PRO A 240 6.20 -1.44 6.46
CA PRO A 240 6.99 -1.52 5.23
C PRO A 240 8.18 -0.55 5.25
N ILE A 241 9.32 -1.05 4.79
CA ILE A 241 10.46 -0.20 4.42
C ILE A 241 10.13 0.51 3.09
N ILE A 242 10.34 1.82 3.07
CA ILE A 242 10.11 2.71 1.93
C ILE A 242 11.41 3.38 1.48
N ARG A 243 11.41 3.85 0.22
CA ARG A 243 12.55 4.51 -0.43
C ARG A 243 12.26 6.01 -0.57
N LEU A 244 12.96 6.86 0.19
CA LEU A 244 12.80 8.33 0.18
C LEU A 244 14.15 9.01 -0.07
N ASP A 245 14.19 9.94 -1.02
CA ASP A 245 15.32 10.87 -1.17
C ASP A 245 15.08 12.13 -0.32
N LEU A 246 15.87 12.30 0.75
CA LEU A 246 15.78 13.47 1.63
C LEU A 246 16.78 14.58 1.27
N THR A 247 17.62 14.38 0.25
CA THR A 247 18.64 15.35 -0.20
C THR A 247 18.07 16.75 -0.45
N PRO A 248 16.87 16.94 -1.05
CA PRO A 248 16.30 18.28 -1.26
C PRO A 248 16.05 19.09 0.03
N TRP A 249 15.90 18.42 1.18
CA TRP A 249 15.64 19.06 2.49
C TRP A 249 16.84 18.97 3.44
N GLY A 250 17.99 18.46 2.98
CA GLY A 250 19.13 18.14 3.83
C GLY A 250 19.64 19.31 4.68
N ALA A 251 19.64 20.53 4.13
CA ALA A 251 20.01 21.73 4.86
C ALA A 251 19.05 22.06 6.02
N GLU A 252 17.74 21.92 5.83
CA GLU A 252 16.74 22.10 6.91
C GLU A 252 16.94 21.02 7.98
N ILE A 253 17.05 19.76 7.55
CA ILE A 253 17.18 18.57 8.42
C ILE A 253 18.40 18.69 9.34
N ILE A 254 19.57 19.04 8.80
CA ILE A 254 20.80 19.11 9.62
C ILE A 254 20.87 20.40 10.44
N SER A 255 20.26 21.51 10.00
CA SER A 255 20.23 22.76 10.80
C SER A 255 19.51 22.61 12.14
N ASN A 256 18.59 21.65 12.27
CA ASN A 256 17.72 21.49 13.43
C ASN A 256 17.79 20.12 14.12
N VAL A 257 18.75 19.27 13.74
CA VAL A 257 18.98 17.96 14.38
C VAL A 257 19.39 18.12 15.84
N LYS A 258 18.80 17.33 16.73
CA LYS A 258 19.05 17.35 18.18
C LYS A 258 19.16 15.93 18.71
N LEU A 259 20.04 15.72 19.69
CA LEU A 259 20.04 14.51 20.51
C LEU A 259 18.93 14.63 21.57
N VAL A 260 18.02 13.66 21.63
CA VAL A 260 16.82 13.69 22.48
C VAL A 260 16.75 12.41 23.30
N GLU A 261 16.43 12.55 24.59
CA GLU A 261 16.07 11.44 25.46
C GLU A 261 14.64 10.97 25.09
N ASP A 262 14.49 9.72 24.67
CA ASP A 262 13.20 9.10 24.37
C ASP A 262 12.95 7.95 25.35
N ARG A 263 11.70 7.77 25.77
CA ARG A 263 11.32 6.78 26.80
C ARG A 263 10.30 5.80 26.23
N VAL A 264 10.72 4.56 26.08
CA VAL A 264 9.91 3.51 25.45
C VAL A 264 9.57 2.45 26.49
N ARG A 265 8.27 2.15 26.61
CA ARG A 265 7.80 1.02 27.43
C ARG A 265 7.95 -0.27 26.64
N VAL A 266 8.97 -1.04 26.95
CA VAL A 266 9.25 -2.34 26.33
C VAL A 266 8.72 -3.44 27.25
N LYS A 267 8.02 -4.42 26.67
CA LYS A 267 7.63 -5.64 27.39
C LYS A 267 8.83 -6.58 27.45
N SER A 268 9.37 -6.81 28.64
CA SER A 268 10.42 -7.79 28.89
C SER A 268 9.94 -9.21 28.57
N ALA A 269 10.86 -10.14 28.31
CA ALA A 269 10.55 -11.54 28.02
C ALA A 269 9.72 -12.24 29.12
N GLN A 270 9.82 -11.75 30.37
CA GLN A 270 9.02 -12.21 31.51
C GLN A 270 7.62 -11.54 31.60
N GLY A 271 7.22 -10.76 30.61
CA GLY A 271 5.92 -10.09 30.54
C GLY A 271 5.81 -8.75 31.28
N VAL A 272 6.82 -8.37 32.07
CA VAL A 272 6.89 -7.10 32.80
C VAL A 272 7.19 -5.95 31.83
N TYR A 273 6.42 -4.85 31.91
CA TYR A 273 6.75 -3.62 31.17
C TYR A 273 7.85 -2.84 31.91
N GLN A 274 8.92 -2.51 31.20
CA GLN A 274 10.00 -1.67 31.68
C GLN A 274 10.07 -0.41 30.81
N GLU A 275 10.26 0.74 31.46
CA GLU A 275 10.52 2.00 30.75
C GLU A 275 12.01 2.11 30.50
N ILE A 276 12.41 1.94 29.23
CA ILE A 276 13.80 2.02 28.80
C ILE A 276 14.02 3.41 28.21
N VAL A 277 15.03 4.10 28.75
CA VAL A 277 15.56 5.34 28.18
C VAL A 277 16.50 4.98 27.04
N HIS A 278 16.27 5.54 25.86
CA HIS A 278 17.21 5.46 24.74
C HIS A 278 17.39 6.85 24.13
N TRP A 279 18.60 7.12 23.65
CA TRP A 279 18.92 8.39 23.00
C TRP A 279 18.66 8.26 21.50
N VAL A 280 18.04 9.27 20.91
CA VAL A 280 17.76 9.35 19.47
C VAL A 280 18.21 10.70 18.92
N HIS A 281 18.76 10.71 17.70
CA HIS A 281 18.85 11.94 16.94
C HIS A 281 17.50 12.19 16.27
N ARG A 282 16.92 13.37 16.53
CA ARG A 282 15.63 13.79 15.98
C ARG A 282 15.80 15.09 15.22
N SER A 283 15.20 15.14 14.03
CA SER A 283 15.12 16.32 13.15
C SER A 283 13.71 16.41 12.57
N SER A 284 13.35 17.54 11.96
CA SER A 284 12.13 17.62 11.15
C SER A 284 12.24 18.63 10.02
N PHE A 285 11.54 18.37 8.91
CA PHE A 285 11.42 19.29 7.78
C PHE A 285 9.96 19.42 7.32
N HIS A 286 9.67 20.36 6.42
CA HIS A 286 8.31 20.62 5.95
C HIS A 286 8.11 20.31 4.46
N LEU A 287 7.00 19.62 4.16
CA LEU A 287 6.51 19.37 2.81
C LEU A 287 5.25 20.19 2.58
N HIS A 288 5.36 21.22 1.75
CA HIS A 288 4.22 22.05 1.36
C HIS A 288 4.21 22.20 -0.17
N ALA A 289 3.06 21.96 -0.79
CA ALA A 289 2.83 22.42 -2.15
C ALA A 289 2.98 23.95 -2.17
N LEU A 290 3.86 24.49 -3.03
CA LEU A 290 3.95 25.93 -3.18
C LEU A 290 2.59 26.45 -3.68
N ALA A 291 2.11 27.53 -3.08
CA ALA A 291 1.08 28.32 -3.72
C ALA A 291 1.72 28.92 -4.98
N ILE A 292 1.21 28.54 -6.16
CA ILE A 292 1.45 29.37 -7.35
C ILE A 292 0.60 30.62 -7.13
N ASP A 293 1.20 31.64 -6.51
CA ASP A 293 0.60 32.95 -6.45
C ASP A 293 0.29 33.41 -7.88
N LYS A 294 -0.96 33.84 -8.10
CA LYS A 294 -1.42 34.36 -9.38
C LYS A 294 -0.88 35.79 -9.58
N CYS A 295 0.43 35.94 -9.65
CA CYS A 295 1.10 37.21 -9.89
C CYS A 295 2.10 37.11 -11.06
N ASN A 296 1.62 37.52 -12.24
CA ASN A 296 2.37 38.19 -13.30
C ASN A 296 3.77 37.65 -13.63
N PHE A 297 3.87 36.44 -14.16
CA PHE A 297 5.05 36.09 -14.97
C PHE A 297 4.83 36.55 -16.42
N THR A 298 5.31 37.76 -16.74
CA THR A 298 5.41 38.20 -18.14
C THR A 298 6.37 37.28 -18.89
N SER A 299 5.89 36.74 -20.01
CA SER A 299 6.61 35.85 -20.91
C SER A 299 8.02 36.33 -21.30
N SER A 300 9.06 35.58 -20.93
CA SER A 300 10.39 35.66 -21.58
C SER A 300 11.28 34.40 -21.46
N ALA A 301 10.91 33.39 -20.65
CA ALA A 301 11.76 32.22 -20.38
C ALA A 301 11.16 30.87 -20.82
N ALA A 302 10.22 30.88 -21.78
CA ALA A 302 9.54 29.68 -22.30
C ALA A 302 9.73 29.55 -23.82
N GLN A 303 10.98 29.43 -24.25
CA GLN A 303 11.38 28.91 -25.56
C GLN A 303 12.48 27.84 -25.35
N ASP A 304 12.64 26.96 -26.34
CA ASP A 304 13.63 25.88 -26.41
C ASP A 304 13.43 24.65 -25.50
N TYR A 305 12.22 24.07 -25.51
CA TYR A 305 12.06 22.61 -25.55
C TYR A 305 10.92 22.18 -26.48
N HIS A 306 11.21 22.08 -27.78
CA HIS A 306 10.35 21.38 -28.75
C HIS A 306 10.70 19.89 -28.75
N LEU A 307 9.75 19.02 -28.39
CA LEU A 307 9.75 17.60 -28.75
C LEU A 307 8.31 17.11 -28.88
N ASN A 308 8.08 16.20 -29.83
CA ASN A 308 6.77 15.95 -30.40
C ASN A 308 5.87 15.04 -29.55
N SER A 309 4.59 15.41 -29.51
CA SER A 309 3.40 14.60 -29.83
C SER A 309 3.33 13.09 -29.47
N ASP A 310 2.15 12.70 -28.97
CA ASP A 310 1.55 11.36 -29.03
C ASP A 310 2.02 10.25 -28.06
N VAL A 311 1.73 10.45 -26.77
CA VAL A 311 1.26 9.34 -25.90
C VAL A 311 0.01 9.77 -25.14
N SER A 312 -1.13 9.15 -25.46
CA SER A 312 -2.41 9.36 -24.78
C SER A 312 -2.46 8.69 -23.41
N ALA A 313 -1.86 9.31 -22.39
CA ALA A 313 -2.00 8.90 -20.99
C ALA A 313 -3.19 9.62 -20.33
N SER A 314 -4.19 8.86 -19.87
CA SER A 314 -5.39 9.34 -19.19
C SER A 314 -5.11 9.88 -17.77
N ILE A 315 -4.49 11.06 -17.67
CA ILE A 315 -4.34 11.80 -16.41
C ILE A 315 -5.67 12.50 -16.08
N THR A 316 -6.49 11.85 -15.23
CA THR A 316 -7.73 12.46 -14.73
C THR A 316 -7.47 13.49 -13.63
N ALA A 317 -7.16 14.72 -14.06
CA ALA A 317 -7.42 15.93 -13.26
C ALA A 317 -8.92 15.97 -12.85
N THR A 318 -9.36 16.66 -11.81
CA THR A 318 -8.88 17.91 -11.22
C THR A 318 -9.09 17.98 -9.70
N THR A 319 -8.02 18.19 -8.94
CA THR A 319 -7.96 19.22 -7.88
C THR A 319 -7.24 20.43 -8.51
N PRO A 320 -7.33 21.67 -7.98
CA PRO A 320 -6.56 22.78 -8.53
C PRO A 320 -5.07 22.44 -8.59
N LEU A 321 -4.37 22.95 -9.60
CA LEU A 321 -2.90 22.87 -9.73
C LEU A 321 -2.20 23.79 -8.70
N ALA A 322 -2.46 23.57 -7.41
CA ALA A 322 -1.49 23.88 -6.36
C ALA A 322 -0.22 23.09 -6.70
N SER A 323 0.96 23.73 -6.70
CA SER A 323 2.13 23.09 -7.30
C SER A 323 2.53 21.88 -6.47
N ARG A 324 2.30 20.69 -7.02
CA ARG A 324 2.78 19.46 -6.42
C ARG A 324 4.29 19.45 -6.52
N ILE A 325 4.96 19.04 -5.45
CA ILE A 325 6.42 18.92 -5.42
C ILE A 325 6.80 17.79 -6.42
N PRO A 326 7.61 18.05 -7.46
CA PRO A 326 8.07 17.01 -8.37
C PRO A 326 9.10 16.11 -7.66
N ILE A 327 9.10 14.82 -7.99
CA ILE A 327 10.10 13.88 -7.46
C ILE A 327 11.28 13.84 -8.46
N PRO A 328 12.52 14.14 -8.03
CA PRO A 328 13.70 14.18 -8.91
C PRO A 328 13.87 12.93 -9.76
N ASP A 329 14.38 13.10 -10.98
CA ASP A 329 14.63 12.04 -11.97
C ASP A 329 13.39 11.17 -12.34
N THR A 330 12.17 11.61 -12.02
CA THR A 330 10.91 10.93 -12.38
C THR A 330 9.86 11.87 -12.98
N THR A 331 8.80 11.31 -13.55
CA THR A 331 7.58 12.04 -13.97
C THR A 331 6.51 12.14 -12.87
N LEU A 332 6.88 11.77 -11.63
CA LEU A 332 5.95 11.64 -10.51
C LEU A 332 6.04 12.85 -9.57
N PHE A 333 5.04 12.96 -8.70
CA PHE A 333 4.92 14.06 -7.74
C PHE A 333 4.72 13.50 -6.33
N VAL A 334 5.15 14.26 -5.32
CA VAL A 334 4.91 13.94 -3.91
C VAL A 334 3.40 13.92 -3.64
N ASP A 335 2.91 12.79 -3.13
CA ASP A 335 1.51 12.60 -2.77
C ASP A 335 1.08 13.55 -1.63
N PRO A 336 -0.12 14.17 -1.71
CA PRO A 336 -0.59 15.12 -0.70
C PRO A 336 -0.64 14.59 0.74
N ASP A 337 -0.74 13.27 0.97
CA ASP A 337 -0.73 12.70 2.33
C ASP A 337 0.65 12.80 3.01
N TRP A 338 1.70 13.20 2.28
CA TRP A 338 3.00 13.59 2.83
C TRP A 338 3.06 15.07 3.24
N TYR A 339 2.11 15.92 2.81
CA TYR A 339 2.20 17.36 3.11
C TYR A 339 1.97 17.64 4.60
N GLY A 340 2.72 18.60 5.14
CA GLY A 340 2.84 18.87 6.56
C GLY A 340 4.28 18.71 7.04
N ARG A 341 4.45 18.30 8.29
CA ARG A 341 5.75 18.13 8.94
C ARG A 341 6.22 16.68 8.86
N ILE A 342 7.47 16.47 8.47
CA ILE A 342 8.12 15.15 8.50
C ILE A 342 9.15 15.15 9.62
N VAL A 343 9.01 14.23 10.57
CA VAL A 343 9.93 14.02 11.69
C VAL A 343 10.80 12.80 11.37
N ILE A 344 12.12 12.98 11.44
CA ILE A 344 13.11 11.92 11.19
C ILE A 344 13.73 11.53 12.51
N GLU A 345 13.85 10.22 12.76
CA GLU A 345 14.61 9.66 13.86
C GLU A 345 15.75 8.76 13.38
N THR A 346 16.90 8.84 14.04
CA THR A 346 17.97 7.83 13.99
C THR A 346 18.43 7.48 15.41
N GLU A 347 19.19 6.39 15.54
CA GLU A 347 19.84 6.01 16.81
C GLU A 347 20.70 7.17 17.34
N GLY A 348 20.78 7.39 18.65
CA GLY A 348 21.54 8.48 19.27
C GLY A 348 23.06 8.28 19.29
N THR A 349 23.62 7.62 18.28
CA THR A 349 25.04 7.33 18.13
C THR A 349 25.67 8.22 17.05
N ASN A 350 26.97 8.51 17.20
CA ASN A 350 27.69 9.37 16.27
C ASN A 350 27.70 8.81 14.84
N GLU A 351 27.72 7.49 14.69
CA GLU A 351 27.64 6.79 13.42
C GLU A 351 26.27 7.00 12.74
N ALA A 352 25.18 7.00 13.52
CA ALA A 352 23.84 7.24 13.01
C ALA A 352 23.55 8.73 12.72
N LEU A 353 24.24 9.65 13.40
CA LEU A 353 24.26 11.06 13.02
C LEU A 353 25.02 11.27 11.70
N ALA A 354 26.17 10.63 11.53
CA ALA A 354 26.95 10.69 10.30
C ALA A 354 26.18 10.08 9.10
N ASP A 355 25.52 8.92 9.29
CA ASP A 355 24.61 8.33 8.29
C ASP A 355 23.48 9.30 7.93
N LEU A 356 22.86 9.98 8.90
CA LEU A 356 21.84 11.01 8.61
C LEU A 356 22.40 12.20 7.80
N GLN A 357 23.59 12.69 8.14
CA GLN A 357 24.26 13.76 7.39
C GLN A 357 24.61 13.35 5.95
N GLU A 358 25.05 12.10 5.77
CA GLU A 358 25.38 11.52 4.46
C GLU A 358 24.12 11.38 3.58
N ARG A 359 22.99 10.95 4.17
CA ARG A 359 21.66 10.88 3.53
C ARG A 359 21.09 12.24 3.15
N CYS A 360 21.49 13.29 3.86
CA CYS A 360 21.11 14.68 3.59
C CYS A 360 22.03 15.37 2.56
N GLY A 361 22.95 14.64 1.92
CA GLY A 361 23.86 15.18 0.91
C GLY A 361 25.03 16.00 1.45
N MET A 362 25.17 16.18 2.77
CA MET A 362 26.27 16.98 3.34
C MET A 362 27.67 16.37 3.19
N ALA A 363 27.75 15.08 2.85
CA ALA A 363 29.00 14.40 2.51
C ALA A 363 29.48 14.66 1.06
N GLU A 364 28.68 15.33 0.21
CA GLU A 364 29.04 15.58 -1.17
C GLU A 364 29.84 16.89 -1.33
N PHE A 365 31.17 16.76 -1.36
CA PHE A 365 32.03 17.78 -1.96
C PHE A 365 31.59 18.03 -3.41
N PRO A 366 31.33 19.28 -3.83
CA PRO A 366 30.87 19.57 -5.18
C PRO A 366 31.99 19.24 -6.16
N THR A 367 31.84 18.11 -6.86
CA THR A 367 32.78 17.75 -7.93
C THR A 367 32.45 18.62 -9.14
N ALA A 368 33.20 19.70 -9.30
CA ALA A 368 33.02 20.62 -10.42
C ALA A 368 33.11 19.86 -11.76
N GLN A 369 32.10 20.05 -12.60
CA GLN A 369 32.06 19.72 -14.03
C GLN A 369 32.40 18.27 -14.45
N GLY A 370 31.36 17.57 -14.94
CA GLY A 370 31.50 16.98 -16.28
C GLY A 370 32.15 15.59 -16.43
N ARG A 371 31.85 14.61 -15.58
CA ARG A 371 31.67 13.19 -16.02
C ARG A 371 31.11 12.32 -14.89
N ARG A 372 29.83 11.92 -14.99
CA ARG A 372 29.27 10.82 -14.18
C ARG A 372 29.86 9.48 -14.67
N VAL A 373 31.09 9.16 -14.23
CA VAL A 373 31.55 7.76 -14.23
C VAL A 373 30.73 7.05 -13.14
N ARG A 374 29.66 6.36 -13.57
CA ARG A 374 28.69 5.65 -12.72
C ARG A 374 29.38 4.47 -12.03
N ASN A 375 30.09 4.78 -10.95
CA ASN A 375 30.85 3.80 -10.19
C ASN A 375 29.88 2.98 -9.35
N LYS A 376 29.58 1.73 -9.76
CA LYS A 376 28.51 0.89 -9.20
C LYS A 376 28.48 0.82 -7.66
N LYS A 377 29.65 0.89 -7.02
CA LYS A 377 29.78 0.92 -5.56
C LYS A 377 29.12 2.18 -4.94
N ARG A 378 29.39 3.37 -5.48
CA ARG A 378 28.82 4.64 -5.00
C ARG A 378 27.31 4.71 -5.24
N GLU A 379 26.82 4.04 -6.28
CA GLU A 379 25.38 3.91 -6.54
C GLU A 379 24.68 2.98 -5.53
N GLN A 380 25.28 1.84 -5.16
CA GLN A 380 24.76 0.99 -4.09
C GLN A 380 24.80 1.67 -2.71
N GLU A 381 25.84 2.46 -2.43
CA GLU A 381 25.92 3.30 -1.22
C GLU A 381 24.81 4.35 -1.21
N TRP A 382 24.58 5.04 -2.33
CA TRP A 382 23.46 6.00 -2.50
C TRP A 382 22.08 5.34 -2.35
N GLU A 383 21.86 4.17 -2.94
CA GLU A 383 20.61 3.42 -2.81
C GLU A 383 20.33 3.06 -1.34
N GLY A 384 21.37 2.79 -0.54
CA GLY A 384 21.25 2.51 0.89
C GLY A 384 20.88 3.73 1.74
N ARG A 385 21.20 4.95 1.28
CA ARG A 385 20.85 6.21 1.96
C ARG A 385 19.35 6.48 1.95
N MET A 386 18.63 6.03 0.92
CA MET A 386 17.20 6.29 0.76
C MET A 386 16.28 5.39 1.61
N VAL A 387 16.80 4.56 2.51
CA VAL A 387 16.02 3.51 3.19
C VAL A 387 15.46 3.96 4.54
N TYR A 388 14.13 4.03 4.65
CA TYR A 388 13.42 4.46 5.86
C TYR A 388 12.24 3.54 6.19
N ARG A 389 11.89 3.43 7.49
CA ARG A 389 10.64 2.82 7.97
C ARG A 389 9.71 3.91 8.47
N ILE A 390 8.41 3.81 8.16
CA ILE A 390 7.39 4.71 8.71
C ILE A 390 7.08 4.28 10.15
N LEU A 391 6.85 5.23 11.05
CA LEU A 391 6.41 4.99 12.44
C LEU A 391 4.94 5.40 12.59
N PRO A 392 3.96 4.52 12.28
CA PRO A 392 2.54 4.88 12.24
C PRO A 392 1.97 5.20 13.63
N GLU A 393 2.48 4.61 14.72
CA GLU A 393 2.00 4.87 16.08
C GLU A 393 2.31 6.31 16.53
N ARG A 394 3.45 6.85 16.08
CA ARG A 394 3.88 8.23 16.30
C ARG A 394 3.23 9.20 15.31
N SER A 395 2.99 8.76 14.07
CA SER A 395 2.41 9.59 13.00
C SER A 395 0.97 10.06 13.28
N ARG A 396 0.63 11.23 12.76
CA ARG A 396 -0.68 11.89 12.83
C ARG A 396 -1.03 12.50 11.46
N PRO A 397 -2.28 12.94 11.22
CA PRO A 397 -2.58 13.78 10.05
C PRO A 397 -1.73 15.06 10.08
N GLY A 398 -1.06 15.39 8.98
CA GLY A 398 -0.15 16.55 8.91
C GLY A 398 1.20 16.40 9.62
N GLU A 399 1.48 15.29 10.32
CA GLU A 399 2.81 14.99 10.89
C GLU A 399 3.19 13.53 10.69
N ARG A 400 4.18 13.25 9.83
CA ARG A 400 4.66 11.88 9.57
C ARG A 400 5.99 11.62 10.25
N TRP A 401 6.11 10.47 10.88
CA TRP A 401 7.34 10.05 11.55
C TRP A 401 8.00 8.93 10.75
N ILE A 402 9.29 9.10 10.45
CA ILE A 402 10.11 8.12 9.74
C ILE A 402 11.42 7.86 10.48
N ARG A 403 11.96 6.65 10.34
CA ARG A 403 13.23 6.22 10.94
C ARG A 403 14.19 5.71 9.86
N ALA A 404 15.44 6.16 9.89
CA ALA A 404 16.44 5.61 8.98
C ALA A 404 16.72 4.14 9.32
N VAL A 405 16.74 3.27 8.30
CA VAL A 405 17.12 1.85 8.46
C VAL A 405 18.63 1.76 8.31
N SER A 406 19.33 1.34 9.35
CA SER A 406 20.80 1.31 9.35
C SER A 406 21.33 0.04 8.66
N PRO A 407 22.54 0.05 8.06
CA PRO A 407 23.13 -1.16 7.47
C PRO A 407 23.30 -2.31 8.46
N LYS A 408 23.43 -2.02 9.77
CA LYS A 408 23.49 -3.04 10.84
C LYS A 408 22.19 -3.84 10.95
N GLN A 409 21.04 -3.25 10.58
CA GLN A 409 19.72 -3.90 10.63
C GLN A 409 19.49 -4.88 9.47
N LYS A 410 20.34 -4.88 8.42
CA LYS A 410 20.24 -5.81 7.27
C LYS A 410 20.38 -7.29 7.63
N PHE A 411 21.06 -7.60 8.74
CA PHE A 411 21.46 -8.96 9.11
C PHE A 411 21.13 -9.33 10.57
N LEU A 412 20.32 -8.52 11.26
CA LEU A 412 19.84 -8.77 12.63
C LEU A 412 18.39 -9.31 12.64
N THR A 413 17.93 -9.88 11.53
CA THR A 413 16.56 -10.34 11.26
C THR A 413 16.49 -11.82 10.97
#